data_AF-A0A964TJ97-F1
#
_entry.id   AF-A0A964TJ97-F1
#
_cell.length_a   1.000
_cell.length_b   1.000
_cell.length_c   1.000
_cell.angle_alpha   90.00
_cell.angle_beta   90.00
_cell.angle_gamma   90.00
#
_symmetry.space_group_name_H-M   'P 1'
#
loop_
_entity.id
_entity.type
_entity.pdbx_description
1 polymer ?
#
loop_
_entity_poly.entity_id
_entity_poly.type
_entity_poly.pdbx_seq_one_letter_code
_entity_poly.pdbx_strand_id
1 'polypeptide(L)' 'MTDWDGDDPAAEAAEPAGGSRAFDPRMLEALVCPQTHGPLTFDPARQELVSRAAHLAFPVRDGIPIMLLSEARALD' A
#
# COMPACT_ATOMS: atom_id res chain seq x y z
N MET A 1 1.73 -35.29 40.67
CA MET A 1 0.75 -34.43 41.37
C MET A 1 1.04 -32.98 41.00
N THR A 2 0.66 -32.68 39.75
CA THR A 2 0.43 -31.40 39.05
C THR A 2 0.09 -31.92 37.64
N ASP A 3 -1.17 -32.10 37.22
CA ASP A 3 -2.37 -31.25 37.35
C ASP A 3 -2.11 -29.81 36.94
N TRP A 4 -3.08 -29.23 36.22
CA TRP A 4 -3.13 -27.90 35.59
C TRP A 4 -2.70 -27.84 34.12
N ASP A 5 -3.62 -28.12 33.19
CA ASP A 5 -4.54 -27.13 32.57
C ASP A 5 -3.73 -26.18 31.68
N GLY A 6 -3.84 -26.28 30.36
CA GLY A 6 -5.06 -25.92 29.66
C GLY A 6 -4.65 -24.81 28.70
N ASP A 7 -5.08 -24.95 27.45
CA ASP A 7 -5.22 -23.88 26.45
C ASP A 7 -4.70 -22.49 26.87
N ASP A 8 -3.52 -22.09 26.37
CA ASP A 8 -3.19 -20.66 26.31
C ASP A 8 -2.95 -20.25 24.84
N PRO A 9 -3.92 -19.51 24.24
CA PRO A 9 -3.98 -19.13 22.84
C PRO A 9 -3.04 -17.95 22.53
N ALA A 10 -1.73 -18.13 22.69
CA ALA A 10 -0.74 -17.15 22.26
C ALA A 10 -0.43 -17.23 20.75
N ALA A 11 -1.33 -17.82 19.96
CA ALA A 11 -1.41 -17.60 18.51
C ALA A 11 -1.97 -16.20 18.17
N GLU A 12 -2.41 -15.42 19.16
CA GLU A 12 -3.04 -14.12 18.97
C GLU A 12 -2.37 -13.01 19.81
N ALA A 13 -1.19 -12.56 19.41
CA ALA A 13 -0.74 -11.22 19.78
C ALA A 13 0.34 -10.72 18.83
N ALA A 14 -0.12 -10.28 17.67
CA ALA A 14 0.50 -9.24 16.85
C ALA A 14 1.93 -9.51 16.41
N GLU A 15 2.05 -10.23 15.30
CA GLU A 15 3.13 -10.00 14.34
C GLU A 15 3.23 -8.48 14.10
N PRO A 16 4.36 -7.80 14.39
CA PRO A 16 4.50 -6.40 14.04
C PRO A 16 4.69 -6.31 12.52
N ALA A 17 3.58 -6.34 11.79
CA ALA A 17 3.52 -6.07 10.37
C ALA A 17 3.95 -4.61 10.12
N GLY A 18 5.25 -4.43 9.93
CA GLY A 18 5.82 -3.21 9.39
C GLY A 18 6.33 -2.22 10.43
N GLY A 19 7.65 -2.26 10.65
CA GLY A 19 8.37 -1.10 11.15
C GLY A 19 8.00 0.12 10.31
N SER A 20 7.56 1.18 11.00
CA SER A 20 7.43 2.57 10.51
C SER A 20 7.37 2.67 8.99
N ARG A 21 6.21 2.34 8.40
CA ARG A 21 6.00 2.32 6.93
C ARG A 21 5.91 3.75 6.38
N ALA A 22 6.96 4.53 6.56
CA ALA A 22 7.24 5.60 5.62
C ALA A 22 7.34 4.95 4.24
N PHE A 23 6.54 5.43 3.31
CA PHE A 23 6.47 4.92 1.94
C PHE A 23 7.86 5.04 1.29
N ASP A 24 8.62 3.95 1.22
CA ASP A 24 10.01 3.99 0.75
C ASP A 24 10.02 4.20 -0.77
N PRO A 25 10.51 5.36 -1.28
CA PRO A 25 10.38 5.70 -2.69
C PRO A 25 11.18 4.77 -3.61
N ARG A 26 12.11 3.97 -3.09
CA ARG A 26 12.82 2.94 -3.86
C ARG A 26 11.96 1.71 -4.17
N MET A 27 10.91 1.42 -3.37
CA MET A 27 9.93 0.38 -3.73
C MET A 27 9.04 0.80 -4.92
N LEU A 28 8.92 2.11 -5.21
CA LEU A 28 8.14 2.61 -6.34
C LEU A 28 8.73 2.24 -7.70
N GLU A 29 10.00 1.86 -7.78
CA GLU A 29 10.66 1.52 -9.04
C GLU A 29 10.06 0.28 -9.72
N ALA A 30 9.37 -0.58 -8.96
CA ALA A 30 8.65 -1.75 -9.49
C ALA A 30 7.16 -1.49 -9.81
N LEU A 31 6.59 -0.37 -9.37
CA LEU A 31 5.17 -0.07 -9.50
C LEU A 31 4.88 0.60 -10.85
N VAL A 32 4.26 -0.16 -11.76
CA VAL A 32 3.80 0.32 -13.06
C VAL A 32 2.32 0.63 -13.06
N CYS A 33 1.89 1.56 -13.91
CA CYS A 33 0.48 1.90 -14.10
C CYS A 33 -0.33 0.66 -14.55
N PRO A 34 -1.50 0.35 -13.96
CA PRO A 34 -2.28 -0.84 -14.30
C PRO A 34 -2.93 -0.75 -15.70
N GLN A 35 -3.01 0.45 -16.27
CA GLN A 35 -3.62 0.68 -17.59
C GLN A 35 -2.60 0.74 -18.71
N THR A 36 -1.47 1.40 -18.47
CA THR A 36 -0.47 1.70 -19.52
C THR A 36 0.80 0.89 -19.36
N HIS A 37 0.98 0.22 -18.21
CA HIS A 37 2.23 -0.44 -17.79
C HIS A 37 3.46 0.50 -17.81
N GLY A 38 3.22 1.81 -17.82
CA GLY A 38 4.24 2.84 -17.78
C GLY A 38 4.63 3.26 -16.37
N PRO A 39 5.61 4.17 -16.24
CA PRO A 39 6.08 4.65 -14.95
C PRO A 39 5.01 5.46 -14.21
N LEU A 40 5.07 5.40 -12.88
CA LEU A 40 4.26 6.20 -11.98
C LEU A 40 5.14 7.20 -11.23
N THR A 41 4.60 8.38 -10.93
CA THR A 41 5.26 9.39 -10.08
C THR A 41 4.46 9.55 -8.80
N PHE A 42 5.10 9.41 -7.65
CA PHE A 42 4.44 9.67 -6.37
C PHE A 42 4.36 11.16 -6.08
N ASP A 43 3.15 11.63 -5.78
CA ASP A 43 2.88 12.97 -5.25
C ASP A 43 2.68 12.87 -3.73
N PRO A 44 3.67 13.28 -2.92
CA PRO A 44 3.58 13.21 -1.46
C PRO A 44 2.60 14.21 -0.87
N ALA A 45 2.30 15.32 -1.56
CA ALA A 45 1.36 16.32 -1.07
C ALA A 45 -0.08 15.80 -1.12
N ARG A 46 -0.39 14.99 -2.12
CA ARG A 46 -1.71 14.38 -2.32
C ARG A 46 -1.80 12.93 -1.88
N GLN A 47 -0.67 12.30 -1.57
CA GLN A 47 -0.57 10.85 -1.34
C GLN A 47 -1.17 10.06 -2.51
N GLU A 48 -0.71 10.35 -3.73
CA GLU A 48 -1.22 9.73 -4.97
C GLU A 48 -0.07 9.26 -5.87
N LEU A 49 -0.30 8.21 -6.66
CA LEU A 49 0.55 7.78 -7.76
C LEU A 49 -0.02 8.30 -9.08
N VAL A 50 0.73 9.19 -9.73
CA VAL A 50 0.33 9.87 -10.96
C VAL A 50 0.86 9.13 -12.17
N SER A 51 -0.05 8.78 -13.09
CA SER A 51 0.28 8.35 -14.45
C SER A 51 -0.07 9.46 -15.43
N ARG A 52 0.94 10.12 -15.98
CA ARG A 52 0.74 11.14 -17.02
C ARG A 52 0.24 10.54 -18.33
N ALA A 53 0.68 9.33 -18.68
CA ALA A 53 0.25 8.65 -19.90
C ALA A 53 -1.24 8.28 -19.86
N ALA A 54 -1.74 7.89 -18.69
CA ALA A 54 -3.16 7.55 -18.51
C ALA A 54 -4.04 8.77 -18.20
N HIS A 55 -3.46 9.93 -17.88
CA HIS A 55 -4.17 11.08 -17.29
C HIS A 55 -4.95 10.68 -16.02
N LEU A 56 -4.36 9.84 -15.19
CA LEU A 56 -4.97 9.30 -13.96
C LEU A 56 -4.03 9.43 -12.76
N ALA A 57 -4.62 9.63 -11.58
CA ALA A 57 -3.94 9.56 -10.29
C ALA A 57 -4.59 8.52 -9.39
N PHE A 58 -3.79 7.58 -8.87
CA PHE A 58 -4.22 6.49 -8.00
C PHE A 58 -3.94 6.85 -6.53
N PRO A 59 -4.93 6.84 -5.62
CA PRO A 59 -4.71 7.26 -4.24
C PRO A 59 -3.91 6.22 -3.44
N VAL A 60 -3.17 6.70 -2.44
CA VAL A 60 -2.49 5.90 -1.43
C VAL A 60 -3.19 6.12 -0.10
N ARG A 61 -3.69 5.04 0.51
CA ARG A 61 -4.40 5.07 1.80
C ARG A 61 -3.68 4.16 2.79
N ASP A 62 -3.34 4.68 3.97
CA ASP A 62 -2.60 3.94 5.01
C ASP A 62 -1.28 3.32 4.52
N GLY A 63 -0.64 3.96 3.54
CA GLY A 63 0.56 3.44 2.91
C GLY A 63 0.32 2.26 1.96
N ILE A 64 -0.90 2.09 1.45
CA ILE A 64 -1.28 1.08 0.45
C ILE A 64 -1.79 1.78 -0.82
N PRO A 65 -1.16 1.57 -1.99
CA PRO A 65 -1.67 2.05 -3.27
C PRO A 65 -2.98 1.38 -3.68
N ILE A 66 -3.99 2.19 -4.00
CA ILE A 66 -5.25 1.71 -4.55
C ILE A 66 -5.17 1.79 -6.08
N MET A 67 -4.75 0.68 -6.70
CA MET A 67 -4.51 0.56 -8.15
C MET A 67 -5.77 0.18 -8.93
N LEU A 68 -6.91 0.79 -8.58
CA LEU A 68 -8.21 0.54 -9.22
C LEU A 68 -8.59 1.72 -10.09
N LEU A 69 -8.99 1.47 -11.35
CA LEU A 69 -9.42 2.53 -12.27
C LEU A 69 -10.65 3.29 -11.75
N SER A 70 -11.56 2.61 -11.06
CA SER A 70 -12.77 3.20 -10.48
C SER A 70 -12.47 4.21 -9.36
N GLU A 71 -11.35 4.05 -8.67
CA GLU A 71 -10.89 4.93 -7.59
C GLU A 71 -9.89 5.99 -8.12
N ALA A 72 -9.44 5.85 -9.37
CA ALA A 72 -8.49 6.75 -9.96
C ALA A 72 -9.13 8.10 -10.28
N ARG A 73 -8.45 9.17 -9.90
CA ARG A 73 -8.87 10.54 -10.19
C ARG A 73 -8.34 10.95 -11.55
N ALA A 74 -9.21 11.48 -12.40
CA ALA A 74 -8.81 12.07 -13.67
C ALA A 74 -7.92 13.30 -13.45
N LEU A 75 -6.90 13.42 -14.29
CA LEU A 75 -6.06 14.60 -14.43
C LEU A 75 -6.56 15.36 -15.65
N ASP A 76 -6.78 16.66 -15.50
CA ASP A 76 -7.10 17.60 -16.58
C ASP A 76 -5.84 17.93 -17.39
#